data_AF-A0A411YG71-F1
#
_entry.id   AF-A0A411YG71-F1
#
_cell.length_a   1.000
_cell.length_b   1.000
_cell.length_c   1.000
_cell.angle_alpha   90.00
_cell.angle_beta   90.00
_cell.angle_gamma   90.00
#
_symmetry.space_group_name_H-M   'P 1'
#
loop_
_entity.id
_entity.type
_entity.pdbx_description
1 polymer ?
#
loop_
_entity_poly.entity_id
_entity_poly.type
_entity_poly.pdbx_seq_one_letter_code
_entity_poly.pdbx_strand_id
1 'polypeptide(L)'
;MSERRTRPARRLTERLARRSGKDPYEGLPVDDELGEPILPRWFVLTALAFVPLVLVVGGIAFLGFGTGLLGGEDVPAAERRPPPEGPYTTGVGELVAGEADPERIDAPCSAAEGLRVAGTEQDRATLYGAVDAACDSLGEVDELADGLEPLADHGAILRFATFEATGVDVTTDLVSDPPVVYANARYAQQAAELIVPLLAHEADLLRAADRGDELDGARTALDARARQARACEAALDRPSRACEDTAELLALEREEAVERLRAAGFR
;
A
#
# COMPACT_ATOMS: atom_id res chain seq x y z
N MET A 1 -27.47 -37.90 -49.88
CA MET A 1 -27.34 -36.42 -49.94
C MET A 1 -27.08 -35.92 -48.52
N SER A 2 -26.15 -35.05 -48.17
CA SER A 2 -25.02 -34.44 -48.86
C SER A 2 -24.18 -33.85 -47.71
N GLU A 3 -23.00 -34.41 -47.43
CA GLU A 3 -21.98 -33.75 -46.63
C GLU A 3 -21.61 -32.42 -47.32
N ARG A 4 -21.62 -31.31 -46.58
CA ARG A 4 -20.86 -30.12 -46.97
C ARG A 4 -20.69 -29.13 -45.81
N ARG A 5 -19.41 -28.78 -45.61
CA ARG A 5 -18.85 -27.52 -45.11
C ARG A 5 -18.58 -27.37 -43.60
N THR A 6 -17.41 -27.87 -43.20
CA THR A 6 -16.58 -27.29 -42.13
C THR A 6 -15.11 -27.25 -42.56
N ARG A 7 -14.71 -26.28 -43.39
CA ARG A 7 -13.27 -25.95 -43.62
C ARG A 7 -13.05 -24.46 -43.94
N PRO A 8 -12.82 -23.63 -42.92
CA PRO A 8 -11.93 -22.47 -43.08
C PRO A 8 -10.75 -22.44 -42.10
N ALA A 9 -10.88 -23.01 -40.89
CA ALA A 9 -9.91 -22.82 -39.81
C ALA A 9 -8.54 -23.51 -40.04
N ARG A 10 -8.52 -24.65 -40.73
CA ARG A 10 -7.30 -25.47 -40.87
C ARG A 10 -6.23 -24.87 -41.81
N ARG A 11 -6.62 -23.97 -42.71
CA ARG A 11 -5.68 -23.33 -43.67
C ARG A 11 -4.94 -22.12 -43.11
N LEU A 12 -5.45 -21.52 -42.02
CA LEU A 12 -4.81 -20.38 -41.37
C LEU A 12 -3.70 -20.82 -40.42
N THR A 13 -3.92 -21.91 -39.67
CA THR A 13 -2.91 -22.51 -38.79
C THR A 13 -1.70 -23.07 -39.55
N GLU A 14 -1.90 -23.70 -40.71
CA GLU A 14 -0.79 -24.18 -41.55
C GLU A 14 0.08 -23.04 -42.11
N ARG A 15 -0.49 -21.86 -42.40
CA ARG A 15 0.28 -20.71 -42.91
C ARG A 15 1.07 -19.99 -41.82
N LEU A 16 0.56 -19.98 -40.59
CA LEU A 16 1.28 -19.43 -39.44
C LEU A 16 2.42 -20.35 -38.98
N ALA A 17 2.19 -21.68 -38.98
CA ALA A 17 3.22 -22.66 -38.67
C ALA A 17 4.39 -22.65 -39.68
N ARG A 18 4.13 -22.44 -40.98
CA ARG A 18 5.19 -22.35 -42.00
C ARG A 18 6.05 -21.08 -41.96
N ARG A 19 5.60 -20.02 -41.27
CA ARG A 19 6.36 -18.77 -41.16
C ARG A 19 7.26 -18.72 -39.92
N SER A 20 7.11 -19.68 -39.01
CA SER A 20 7.83 -19.77 -37.73
C SER A 20 8.82 -20.94 -37.71
N GLY A 21 9.54 -21.16 -38.81
CA GLY A 21 10.44 -22.31 -38.98
C GLY A 21 11.85 -21.94 -39.45
N LYS A 22 12.28 -20.69 -39.26
CA LYS A 22 13.71 -20.36 -39.30
C LYS A 22 14.18 -20.27 -37.87
N ASP A 23 14.99 -21.23 -37.46
CA ASP A 23 15.73 -21.14 -36.22
C ASP A 23 16.62 -19.87 -36.30
N PRO A 24 16.45 -18.88 -35.41
CA PRO A 24 17.20 -17.64 -35.47
C PRO A 24 18.72 -17.83 -35.27
N TYR A 25 19.16 -19.03 -34.87
CA TYR A 25 20.55 -19.37 -34.62
C TYR A 25 21.21 -20.17 -35.77
N GLU A 26 20.48 -20.45 -36.85
CA GLU A 26 20.98 -21.21 -38.01
C GLU A 26 22.09 -20.41 -38.74
N GLY A 27 23.34 -20.84 -38.56
CA GLY A 27 24.53 -20.24 -39.22
C GLY A 27 25.43 -19.39 -38.31
N LEU A 28 25.20 -19.35 -37.00
CA LEU A 28 26.14 -18.71 -36.07
C LEU A 28 27.34 -19.63 -35.79
N PRO A 29 28.57 -19.09 -35.74
CA PRO A 29 29.74 -19.85 -35.31
C PRO A 29 29.56 -20.26 -33.84
N VAL A 30 29.57 -21.57 -33.60
CA VAL A 30 29.53 -22.20 -32.27
C VAL A 30 30.96 -22.58 -31.87
N ASP A 31 31.32 -22.38 -30.59
CA ASP A 31 32.60 -22.85 -30.05
C ASP A 31 32.51 -24.36 -29.79
N ASP A 32 33.50 -25.11 -30.29
CA ASP A 32 33.51 -26.58 -30.36
C ASP A 32 33.53 -27.29 -28.99
N GLU A 33 33.62 -26.58 -27.86
CA GLU A 33 33.64 -27.18 -26.52
C GLU A 33 32.35 -27.02 -25.69
N LEU A 34 31.49 -26.03 -25.96
CA LEU A 34 30.30 -25.77 -25.13
C LEU A 34 28.97 -25.72 -25.89
N GLY A 35 28.98 -25.73 -27.23
CA GLY A 35 27.75 -25.80 -28.03
C GLY A 35 26.80 -24.60 -27.89
N GLU A 36 27.24 -23.53 -27.21
CA GLU A 36 26.48 -22.30 -27.05
C GLU A 36 26.76 -21.34 -28.23
N PRO A 37 25.74 -20.67 -28.77
CA PRO A 37 25.94 -19.68 -29.83
C PRO A 37 26.78 -18.52 -29.31
N ILE A 38 27.94 -18.28 -29.94
CA ILE A 38 28.81 -17.16 -29.59
C ILE A 38 28.06 -15.87 -29.92
N LEU A 39 27.65 -15.12 -28.90
CA LEU A 39 27.07 -13.80 -29.10
C LEU A 39 28.05 -12.93 -29.91
N PRO A 40 27.61 -12.31 -31.02
CA PRO A 40 28.48 -11.46 -31.81
C PRO A 40 29.17 -10.42 -30.94
N ARG A 41 30.49 -10.22 -31.11
CA ARG A 41 31.28 -9.30 -30.27
C ARG A 41 30.68 -7.89 -30.19
N TRP A 42 30.04 -7.41 -31.25
CA TRP A 42 29.35 -6.13 -31.26
C TRP A 42 28.15 -6.10 -30.29
N PHE A 43 27.42 -7.21 -30.14
CA PHE A 43 26.29 -7.32 -29.22
C PHE A 43 26.78 -7.29 -27.77
N VAL A 44 27.83 -8.04 -27.45
CA VAL A 44 28.44 -8.04 -26.11
C VAL A 44 28.94 -6.64 -25.74
N LEU A 45 29.67 -5.98 -26.64
CA LEU A 45 30.15 -4.61 -26.42
C LEU A 45 29.02 -3.59 -26.28
N THR A 46 27.94 -3.75 -27.05
CA THR A 46 26.76 -2.89 -26.95
C THR A 46 26.04 -3.09 -25.62
N ALA A 47 25.81 -4.35 -25.21
CA ALA A 47 25.22 -4.67 -23.92
C ALA A 47 26.08 -4.11 -22.75
N LEU A 48 27.40 -4.29 -22.81
CA LEU A 48 28.32 -3.78 -21.80
C LEU A 48 28.36 -2.25 -21.75
N ALA A 49 28.14 -1.56 -22.88
CA ALA A 49 28.02 -0.11 -22.93
C ALA A 49 26.66 0.40 -22.42
N PHE A 50 25.59 -0.38 -22.59
CA PHE A 50 24.26 -0.03 -22.08
C PHE A 50 24.10 -0.28 -20.58
N VAL A 51 24.81 -1.24 -19.99
CA VAL A 51 24.79 -1.48 -18.53
C VAL A 51 25.11 -0.21 -17.71
N PRO A 52 26.22 0.53 -17.95
CA PRO A 52 26.49 1.75 -17.20
C PRO A 52 25.47 2.85 -17.50
N LEU A 53 24.93 2.92 -18.73
CA LEU A 53 23.87 3.87 -19.06
C LEU A 53 22.59 3.56 -18.25
N VAL A 54 22.19 2.30 -18.16
CA VAL A 54 21.03 1.85 -17.37
C VAL A 54 21.26 2.09 -15.88
N LEU A 55 22.46 1.83 -15.37
CA LEU A 55 22.81 2.11 -13.96
C LEU A 55 22.82 3.62 -13.67
N VAL A 56 23.29 4.45 -14.60
CA VAL A 56 23.28 5.90 -14.47
C VAL A 56 21.86 6.45 -14.56
N VAL A 57 21.06 6.01 -15.53
CA VAL A 57 19.66 6.43 -15.66
C VAL A 57 18.83 5.95 -14.47
N GLY A 58 19.01 4.69 -14.06
CA GLY A 58 18.37 4.12 -12.87
C GLY A 58 18.81 4.84 -11.59
N GLY A 59 20.10 5.18 -11.48
CA GLY A 59 20.64 5.97 -10.37
C GLY A 59 20.10 7.39 -10.34
N ILE A 60 20.01 8.07 -11.50
CA ILE A 60 19.42 9.42 -11.61
C ILE A 60 17.92 9.38 -11.32
N ALA A 61 17.19 8.37 -11.80
CA ALA A 61 15.78 8.20 -11.49
C ALA A 61 15.56 7.93 -10.00
N PHE A 62 16.37 7.05 -9.40
CA PHE A 62 16.31 6.76 -7.96
C PHE A 62 16.70 7.99 -7.11
N LEU A 63 17.71 8.76 -7.50
CA LEU A 63 18.08 9.98 -6.79
C LEU A 63 17.05 11.10 -6.99
N GLY A 64 16.49 11.22 -8.20
CA GLY A 64 15.49 12.22 -8.52
C GLY A 64 14.14 11.96 -7.85
N PHE A 65 13.62 10.73 -7.91
CA PHE A 65 12.34 10.36 -7.33
C PHE A 65 12.43 9.87 -5.88
N GLY A 66 13.51 9.20 -5.49
CA GLY A 66 13.64 8.56 -4.17
C GLY A 66 14.33 9.41 -3.11
N THR A 67 15.11 10.43 -3.48
CA THR A 67 15.89 11.24 -2.52
C THR A 67 15.63 12.73 -2.55
N GLY A 68 14.69 13.23 -3.39
CA GLY A 68 14.33 14.65 -3.47
C GLY A 68 15.44 15.58 -4.00
N LEU A 69 16.60 15.02 -4.39
CA LEU A 69 17.80 15.79 -4.77
C LEU A 69 17.63 16.54 -6.10
N LEU A 70 16.65 16.16 -6.91
CA LEU A 70 16.26 16.81 -8.16
C LEU A 70 14.79 17.23 -8.11
N GLY A 71 14.35 17.90 -7.04
CA GLY A 71 13.13 18.72 -7.05
C GLY A 71 11.89 18.04 -7.63
N GLY A 72 11.57 16.82 -7.16
CA GLY A 72 10.16 16.44 -7.16
C GLY A 72 9.44 17.45 -6.29
N GLU A 73 8.39 18.09 -6.80
CA GLU A 73 7.51 18.91 -5.97
C GLU A 73 7.13 18.05 -4.76
N ASP A 74 7.58 18.44 -3.57
CA ASP A 74 7.17 17.77 -2.33
C ASP A 74 5.64 17.85 -2.29
N VAL A 75 4.98 16.73 -2.60
CA VAL A 75 3.52 16.65 -2.56
C VAL A 75 3.09 17.16 -1.18
N PRO A 76 2.24 18.18 -1.07
CA PRO A 76 1.83 18.72 0.22
C PRO A 76 1.27 17.65 1.14
N ALA A 77 1.46 17.76 2.45
CA ALA A 77 1.00 16.75 3.41
C ALA A 77 -0.51 16.43 3.26
N ALA A 78 -1.33 17.43 2.92
CA ALA A 78 -2.76 17.27 2.65
C ALA A 78 -3.07 16.40 1.41
N GLU A 79 -2.20 16.39 0.41
CA GLU A 79 -2.41 15.69 -0.88
C GLU A 79 -1.88 14.24 -0.86
N ARG A 80 -1.05 13.86 0.11
CA ARG A 80 -0.45 12.51 0.18
C ARG A 80 -1.41 11.42 0.63
N ARG A 81 -2.51 11.79 1.31
CA ARG A 81 -3.61 10.87 1.61
C ARG A 81 -4.84 11.37 0.86
N PRO A 82 -5.17 10.76 -0.29
CA PRO A 82 -6.32 11.17 -1.09
C PRO A 82 -7.63 10.92 -0.33
N PRO A 83 -8.73 11.59 -0.73
CA PRO A 83 -10.05 11.33 -0.16
C PRO A 83 -10.51 9.87 -0.37
N PRO A 84 -11.52 9.40 0.39
CA PRO A 84 -12.12 8.08 0.22
C PRO A 84 -12.47 7.74 -1.23
N GLU A 85 -12.25 6.50 -1.64
CA GLU A 85 -12.61 5.99 -2.96
C GLU A 85 -13.29 4.62 -2.85
N GLY A 86 -14.49 4.50 -3.44
CA GLY A 86 -15.25 3.26 -3.40
C GLY A 86 -15.59 2.84 -1.96
N PRO A 87 -15.28 1.60 -1.54
CA PRO A 87 -15.56 1.12 -0.19
C PRO A 87 -14.52 1.56 0.86
N TYR A 88 -13.46 2.25 0.44
CA TYR A 88 -12.28 2.50 1.25
C TYR A 88 -12.28 3.88 1.88
N THR A 89 -11.82 3.99 3.13
CA THR A 89 -11.64 5.26 3.85
C THR A 89 -10.59 6.19 3.23
N THR A 90 -9.69 5.66 2.39
CA THR A 90 -8.70 6.41 1.63
C THR A 90 -8.62 5.87 0.20
N GLY A 91 -8.43 6.73 -0.80
CA GLY A 91 -8.21 6.32 -2.18
C GLY A 91 -6.88 5.59 -2.39
N VAL A 92 -6.93 4.26 -2.51
CA VAL A 92 -5.73 3.40 -2.65
C VAL A 92 -5.45 2.94 -4.08
N GLY A 93 -6.37 3.18 -5.02
CA GLY A 93 -6.33 2.57 -6.36
C GLY A 93 -6.50 1.05 -6.29
N GLU A 94 -5.77 0.30 -7.12
CA GLU A 94 -5.74 -1.17 -7.02
C GLU A 94 -5.13 -1.63 -5.68
N LEU A 95 -5.82 -2.55 -5.01
CA LEU A 95 -5.42 -3.15 -3.74
C LEU A 95 -5.20 -4.65 -3.91
N VAL A 96 -4.02 -5.13 -3.50
CA VAL A 96 -3.67 -6.56 -3.51
C VAL A 96 -3.33 -7.02 -2.09
N ALA A 97 -4.11 -7.96 -1.56
CA ALA A 97 -3.90 -8.54 -0.25
C ALA A 97 -3.89 -10.08 -0.32
N GLY A 98 -3.24 -10.73 0.64
CA GLY A 98 -3.30 -12.20 0.75
C GLY A 98 -4.66 -12.69 1.21
N GLU A 99 -5.02 -13.92 0.87
CA GLU A 99 -6.34 -14.52 1.17
C GLU A 99 -6.35 -15.36 2.47
N ALA A 100 -5.28 -15.31 3.26
CA ALA A 100 -5.16 -16.12 4.48
C ALA A 100 -6.29 -15.81 5.48
N ASP A 101 -6.89 -16.87 6.04
CA ASP A 101 -8.00 -16.75 6.99
C ASP A 101 -7.61 -15.91 8.22
N PRO A 102 -8.52 -15.06 8.73
CA PRO A 102 -8.26 -14.23 9.89
C PRO A 102 -8.28 -15.05 11.20
N GLU A 103 -7.21 -14.91 11.98
CA GLU A 103 -7.05 -15.51 13.30
C GLU A 103 -7.41 -14.50 14.39
N ARG A 104 -8.07 -14.97 15.45
CA ARG A 104 -8.27 -14.13 16.64
C ARG A 104 -6.94 -14.00 17.37
N ILE A 105 -6.70 -12.81 17.91
CA ILE A 105 -5.57 -12.58 18.80
C ILE A 105 -5.98 -12.76 20.27
N ASP A 106 -5.03 -13.11 21.12
CA ASP A 106 -5.19 -12.99 22.57
C ASP A 106 -4.95 -11.53 22.95
N ALA A 107 -6.04 -10.77 23.07
CA ALA A 107 -5.99 -9.31 23.14
C ALA A 107 -5.22 -8.84 24.39
N PRO A 108 -4.20 -7.99 24.25
CA PRO A 108 -3.39 -7.53 25.39
C PRO A 108 -4.13 -6.56 26.31
N CYS A 109 -5.20 -5.93 25.83
CA CYS A 109 -6.10 -5.08 26.62
C CYS A 109 -7.55 -5.19 26.15
N SER A 110 -8.50 -4.74 26.99
CA SER A 110 -9.94 -4.80 26.69
C SER A 110 -10.35 -4.03 25.44
N ALA A 111 -9.66 -2.91 25.14
CA ALA A 111 -9.94 -2.09 23.96
C ALA A 111 -9.60 -2.80 22.63
N ALA A 112 -8.90 -3.93 22.67
CA ALA A 112 -8.55 -4.74 21.52
C ALA A 112 -9.37 -6.06 21.44
N GLU A 113 -10.28 -6.30 22.39
CA GLU A 113 -11.10 -7.51 22.41
C GLU A 113 -12.04 -7.57 21.21
N GLY A 114 -11.83 -8.56 20.33
CA GLY A 114 -12.62 -8.74 19.11
C GLY A 114 -11.81 -8.57 17.83
N LEU A 115 -10.64 -7.92 17.91
CA LEU A 115 -9.74 -7.77 16.78
C LEU A 115 -9.21 -9.11 16.28
N ARG A 116 -8.95 -9.16 14.97
CA ARG A 116 -8.42 -10.33 14.27
C ARG A 116 -7.28 -9.90 13.37
N VAL A 117 -6.33 -10.79 13.12
CA VAL A 117 -5.19 -10.54 12.24
C VAL A 117 -5.15 -11.59 11.13
N ALA A 118 -4.76 -11.16 9.92
CA ALA A 118 -4.66 -12.04 8.76
C ALA A 118 -3.34 -11.82 8.02
N GLY A 119 -2.86 -12.88 7.36
CA GLY A 119 -1.61 -12.87 6.60
C GLY A 119 -0.73 -14.08 6.91
N THR A 120 0.55 -14.00 6.57
CA THR A 120 1.56 -15.00 6.95
C THR A 120 1.81 -14.98 8.47
N GLU A 121 2.53 -15.97 9.00
CA GLU A 121 2.91 -16.00 10.42
C GLU A 121 3.67 -14.73 10.84
N GLN A 122 4.57 -14.24 9.98
CA GLN A 122 5.29 -12.99 10.19
C GLN A 122 4.34 -11.78 10.20
N ASP A 123 3.41 -11.71 9.24
CA ASP A 123 2.45 -10.61 9.17
C ASP A 123 1.59 -10.55 10.44
N ARG A 124 1.08 -11.71 10.88
CA ARG A 124 0.28 -11.81 12.10
C ARG A 124 1.09 -11.42 13.35
N ALA A 125 2.36 -11.80 13.43
CA ALA A 125 3.24 -11.40 14.53
C ALA A 125 3.45 -9.87 14.57
N THR A 126 3.70 -9.23 13.42
CA THR A 126 3.87 -7.77 13.35
C THR A 126 2.57 -7.04 13.68
N LEU A 127 1.43 -7.48 13.15
CA LEU A 127 0.13 -6.89 13.44
C LEU A 127 -0.29 -7.09 14.91
N TYR A 128 0.01 -8.26 15.48
CA TYR A 128 -0.19 -8.49 16.91
C TYR A 128 0.68 -7.54 17.75
N GLY A 129 1.96 -7.40 17.41
CA GLY A 129 2.85 -6.44 18.07
C GLY A 129 2.38 -4.99 17.96
N ALA A 130 1.68 -4.63 16.87
CA ALA A 130 1.10 -3.30 16.73
C ALA A 130 -0.11 -3.10 17.66
N VAL A 131 -0.94 -4.13 17.84
CA VAL A 131 -2.05 -4.09 18.80
C VAL A 131 -1.53 -4.06 20.24
N ASP A 132 -0.49 -4.83 20.55
CA ASP A 132 0.20 -4.83 21.84
C ASP A 132 0.77 -3.45 22.17
N ALA A 133 1.56 -2.88 21.24
CA ALA A 133 2.09 -1.52 21.38
C ALA A 133 0.99 -0.46 21.49
N ALA A 134 -0.13 -0.62 20.78
CA ALA A 134 -1.28 0.27 20.90
C ALA A 134 -1.94 0.14 22.29
N CYS A 135 -2.10 -1.06 22.82
CA CYS A 135 -2.63 -1.27 24.17
C CYS A 135 -1.71 -0.64 25.24
N ASP A 136 -0.40 -0.80 25.11
CA ASP A 136 0.58 -0.21 26.02
C ASP A 136 0.57 1.33 25.95
N SER A 137 0.61 1.89 24.72
CA SER A 137 0.79 3.33 24.52
C SER A 137 -0.51 4.12 24.68
N LEU A 138 -1.64 3.57 24.21
CA LEU A 138 -2.95 4.22 24.23
C LEU A 138 -3.69 3.96 25.54
N GLY A 139 -3.36 2.88 26.27
CA GLY A 139 -3.94 2.59 27.58
C GLY A 139 -3.47 3.55 28.68
N GLU A 140 -2.30 4.18 28.52
CA GLU A 140 -1.78 5.18 29.46
C GLU A 140 -2.42 6.57 29.29
N VAL A 141 -3.10 6.80 28.15
CA VAL A 141 -3.78 8.05 27.85
C VAL A 141 -5.27 7.74 27.75
N ASP A 142 -6.03 7.98 28.81
CA ASP A 142 -7.46 7.61 28.91
C ASP A 142 -8.30 8.04 27.68
N GLU A 143 -7.96 9.17 27.04
CA GLU A 143 -8.63 9.64 25.82
C GLU A 143 -8.28 8.83 24.56
N LEU A 144 -7.14 8.13 24.53
CA LEU A 144 -6.63 7.32 23.42
C LEU A 144 -7.04 5.84 23.50
N ALA A 145 -7.39 5.32 24.68
CA ALA A 145 -7.91 3.96 24.86
C ALA A 145 -9.17 3.69 24.00
N ASP A 146 -10.02 4.70 23.81
CA ASP A 146 -11.14 4.74 22.85
C ASP A 146 -10.69 4.60 21.37
N GLY A 147 -9.39 4.48 21.11
CA GLY A 147 -8.76 4.52 19.79
C GLY A 147 -8.68 3.16 19.11
N LEU A 148 -8.86 2.06 19.83
CA LEU A 148 -9.02 0.72 19.22
C LEU A 148 -10.45 0.21 19.31
N GLU A 149 -11.22 0.68 20.29
CA GLU A 149 -12.58 0.18 20.56
C GLU A 149 -13.49 0.14 19.32
N PRO A 150 -13.57 1.17 18.45
CA PRO A 150 -14.40 1.07 17.25
C PRO A 150 -14.00 -0.09 16.35
N LEU A 151 -12.69 -0.34 16.19
CA LEU A 151 -12.24 -1.46 15.37
C LEU A 151 -12.56 -2.79 16.05
N ALA A 152 -12.37 -2.87 17.37
CA ALA A 152 -12.61 -4.08 18.17
C ALA A 152 -14.11 -4.46 18.24
N ASP A 153 -14.99 -3.48 18.45
CA ASP A 153 -16.45 -3.64 18.52
C ASP A 153 -17.03 -4.20 17.23
N HIS A 154 -16.47 -3.80 16.08
CA HIS A 154 -16.84 -4.32 14.76
C HIS A 154 -16.12 -5.62 14.41
N GLY A 155 -15.27 -6.15 15.30
CA GLY A 155 -14.49 -7.36 15.06
C GLY A 155 -13.51 -7.24 13.88
N ALA A 156 -12.97 -6.04 13.66
CA ALA A 156 -12.20 -5.69 12.48
C ALA A 156 -11.01 -6.64 12.26
N ILE A 157 -10.71 -6.87 10.98
CA ILE A 157 -9.57 -7.68 10.54
C ILE A 157 -8.43 -6.75 10.15
N LEU A 158 -7.29 -6.88 10.81
CA LEU A 158 -6.05 -6.21 10.42
C LEU A 158 -5.29 -7.09 9.42
N ARG A 159 -4.84 -6.50 8.32
CA ARG A 159 -4.10 -7.21 7.26
C ARG A 159 -3.12 -6.29 6.54
N PHE A 160 -2.02 -6.84 6.02
CA PHE A 160 -1.17 -6.11 5.08
C PHE A 160 -1.63 -6.23 3.63
N ALA A 161 -1.53 -5.13 2.87
CA ALA A 161 -1.82 -5.09 1.44
C ALA A 161 -0.86 -4.16 0.68
N THR A 162 -0.72 -4.38 -0.62
CA THR A 162 -0.05 -3.45 -1.53
C THR A 162 -1.09 -2.53 -2.16
N PHE A 163 -0.79 -1.23 -2.22
CA PHE A 163 -1.63 -0.20 -2.83
C PHE A 163 -0.99 0.32 -4.12
N GLU A 164 -1.80 0.66 -5.11
CA GLU A 164 -1.37 1.39 -6.29
C GLU A 164 -0.96 2.83 -5.94
N ALA A 165 -1.72 3.48 -5.05
CA ALA A 165 -1.43 4.83 -4.60
C ALA A 165 -0.14 4.88 -3.76
N THR A 166 0.86 5.61 -4.23
CA THR A 166 2.11 5.82 -3.49
C THR A 166 1.87 6.75 -2.30
N GLY A 167 2.38 6.39 -1.13
CA GLY A 167 2.30 7.24 0.06
C GLY A 167 1.08 6.98 0.96
N VAL A 168 0.15 6.13 0.55
CA VAL A 168 -0.94 5.68 1.43
C VAL A 168 -0.43 4.60 2.39
N ASP A 169 -0.65 4.84 3.68
CA ASP A 169 -0.14 3.98 4.76
C ASP A 169 -1.16 2.94 5.21
N VAL A 170 -2.43 3.32 5.20
CA VAL A 170 -3.54 2.54 5.74
C VAL A 170 -4.84 2.94 5.04
N THR A 171 -5.79 2.01 4.97
CA THR A 171 -7.19 2.26 4.64
C THR A 171 -8.06 1.17 5.28
N THR A 172 -9.35 1.45 5.47
CA THR A 172 -10.34 0.46 5.91
C THR A 172 -11.37 0.23 4.81
N ASP A 173 -11.64 -1.03 4.49
CA ASP A 173 -12.83 -1.44 3.73
C ASP A 173 -14.02 -1.53 4.68
N LEU A 174 -14.95 -0.60 4.52
CA LEU A 174 -16.14 -0.45 5.36
C LEU A 174 -17.33 -1.28 4.86
N VAL A 175 -17.24 -1.86 3.65
CA VAL A 175 -18.34 -2.66 3.08
C VAL A 175 -18.19 -4.13 3.45
N SER A 176 -16.97 -4.58 3.71
CA SER A 176 -16.72 -5.89 4.31
C SER A 176 -17.32 -6.00 5.72
N ASP A 177 -17.85 -7.18 6.04
CA ASP A 177 -18.40 -7.50 7.37
C ASP A 177 -17.73 -8.80 7.88
N PRO A 178 -16.80 -8.72 8.85
CA PRO A 178 -16.34 -7.51 9.55
C PRO A 178 -15.48 -6.59 8.66
N PRO A 179 -15.33 -5.29 9.01
CA PRO A 179 -14.49 -4.35 8.26
C PRO A 179 -13.03 -4.79 8.26
N VAL A 180 -12.32 -4.49 7.17
CA VAL A 180 -10.91 -4.90 7.00
C VAL A 180 -10.02 -3.67 6.95
N VAL A 181 -9.13 -3.54 7.94
CA VAL A 181 -8.09 -2.52 7.96
C VAL A 181 -6.86 -3.05 7.23
N TYR A 182 -6.55 -2.43 6.10
CA TYR A 182 -5.38 -2.70 5.31
C TYR A 182 -4.26 -1.74 5.67
N ALA A 183 -3.18 -2.24 6.25
CA ALA A 183 -1.92 -1.51 6.38
C ALA A 183 -1.03 -1.78 5.16
N ASN A 184 -0.24 -0.80 4.72
CA ASN A 184 0.66 -0.97 3.59
C ASN A 184 1.72 -2.06 3.90
N ALA A 185 1.95 -3.00 2.97
CA ALA A 185 2.86 -4.13 3.14
C ALA A 185 4.30 -3.72 3.48
N ARG A 186 4.70 -2.48 3.19
CA ARG A 186 5.99 -1.94 3.62
C ARG A 186 6.19 -1.98 5.15
N TYR A 187 5.11 -1.98 5.93
CA TYR A 187 5.16 -2.03 7.40
C TYR A 187 5.37 -3.45 7.94
N ALA A 188 5.19 -4.50 7.13
CA ALA A 188 5.33 -5.89 7.59
C ALA A 188 6.74 -6.24 8.11
N GLN A 189 7.74 -5.47 7.69
CA GLN A 189 9.15 -5.63 8.09
C GLN A 189 9.67 -4.45 8.94
N GLN A 190 8.79 -3.59 9.44
CA GLN A 190 9.16 -2.44 10.25
C GLN A 190 8.80 -2.65 11.72
N ALA A 191 9.18 -1.68 12.55
CA ALA A 191 8.77 -1.60 13.94
C ALA A 191 7.22 -1.52 14.02
N ALA A 192 6.61 -2.35 14.85
CA ALA A 192 5.16 -2.52 14.90
C ALA A 192 4.46 -1.26 15.44
N GLU A 193 5.16 -0.50 16.29
CA GLU A 193 4.76 0.78 16.86
C GLU A 193 4.39 1.81 15.78
N LEU A 194 4.99 1.71 14.58
CA LEU A 194 4.71 2.61 13.46
C LEU A 194 3.28 2.45 12.91
N ILE A 195 2.60 1.34 13.23
CA ILE A 195 1.21 1.07 12.82
C ILE A 195 0.22 1.68 13.83
N VAL A 196 0.63 1.92 15.09
CA VAL A 196 -0.27 2.42 16.16
C VAL A 196 -1.00 3.71 15.77
N PRO A 197 -0.32 4.77 15.26
CA PRO A 197 -1.02 5.99 14.87
C PRO A 197 -1.96 5.79 13.67
N LEU A 198 -1.68 4.80 12.82
CA LEU A 198 -2.52 4.47 11.67
C LEU A 198 -3.82 3.79 12.12
N LEU A 199 -3.77 2.90 13.11
CA LEU A 199 -4.96 2.28 13.69
C LEU A 199 -5.85 3.32 14.38
N ALA A 200 -5.25 4.25 15.14
CA ALA A 200 -5.99 5.32 15.79
C ALA A 200 -6.69 6.25 14.78
N HIS A 201 -6.08 6.48 13.61
CA HIS A 201 -6.69 7.21 12.50
C HIS A 201 -7.92 6.49 11.95
N GLU A 202 -7.77 5.20 11.61
CA GLU A 202 -8.86 4.41 11.01
C GLU A 202 -10.01 4.18 11.98
N ALA A 203 -9.74 4.01 13.27
CA ALA A 203 -10.79 3.90 14.27
C ALA A 203 -11.64 5.17 14.37
N ASP A 204 -11.04 6.35 14.21
CA ASP A 204 -11.79 7.62 14.19
C ASP A 204 -12.65 7.76 12.94
N LEU A 205 -12.15 7.31 11.78
CA LEU A 205 -12.93 7.26 10.53
C LEU A 205 -14.08 6.25 10.63
N LEU A 206 -13.86 5.07 11.22
CA LEU A 206 -14.93 4.09 11.46
C LEU A 206 -15.99 4.66 12.40
N ARG A 207 -15.58 5.33 13.49
CA ARG A 207 -16.49 6.01 14.41
C ARG A 207 -17.28 7.13 13.71
N ALA A 208 -16.66 7.86 12.78
CA ALA A 208 -17.35 8.85 11.95
C ALA A 208 -18.39 8.19 11.02
N ALA A 209 -18.04 7.06 10.39
CA ALA A 209 -18.96 6.28 9.57
C ALA A 209 -20.19 5.81 10.37
N ASP A 210 -19.99 5.32 11.60
CA ASP A 210 -21.08 4.87 12.49
C ASP A 210 -22.04 6.01 12.87
N ARG A 211 -21.54 7.24 12.95
CA ARG A 211 -22.37 8.44 13.18
C ARG A 211 -23.09 8.92 11.92
N GLY A 212 -22.76 8.36 10.75
CA GLY A 212 -23.26 8.80 9.45
C GLY A 212 -22.59 10.09 8.95
N ASP A 213 -21.39 10.41 9.44
CA ASP A 213 -20.62 11.56 8.98
C ASP A 213 -20.09 11.30 7.55
N GLU A 214 -19.92 12.37 6.76
CA GLU A 214 -19.31 12.28 5.44
C GLU A 214 -17.81 12.01 5.58
N LEU A 215 -17.37 10.80 5.19
CA LEU A 215 -15.96 10.40 5.27
C LEU A 215 -15.05 11.19 4.35
N ASP A 216 -15.58 11.68 3.23
CA ASP A 216 -14.87 12.58 2.33
C ASP A 216 -14.94 14.05 2.78
N GLY A 217 -15.57 14.35 3.91
CA GLY A 217 -15.61 15.69 4.49
C GLY A 217 -14.24 16.12 5.04
N ALA A 218 -13.79 17.31 4.67
CA ALA A 218 -12.49 17.85 5.08
C ALA A 218 -12.34 17.99 6.60
N ARG A 219 -13.43 18.23 7.33
CA ARG A 219 -13.43 18.28 8.80
C ARG A 219 -13.28 16.89 9.42
N THR A 220 -13.98 15.89 8.88
CA THR A 220 -13.85 14.49 9.28
C THR A 220 -12.41 14.02 9.11
N ALA A 221 -11.81 14.31 7.96
CA ALA A 221 -10.40 14.00 7.70
C ALA A 221 -9.45 14.72 8.68
N LEU A 222 -9.69 16.00 8.98
CA LEU A 222 -8.87 16.76 9.92
C LEU A 222 -8.98 16.22 11.36
N ASP A 223 -10.17 15.83 11.80
CA ASP A 223 -10.41 15.29 13.13
C ASP A 223 -9.71 13.91 13.29
N ALA A 224 -9.78 13.06 12.26
CA ALA A 224 -9.03 11.81 12.22
C ALA A 224 -7.50 12.02 12.20
N ARG A 225 -7.02 13.11 11.60
CA ARG A 225 -5.60 13.52 11.67
C ARG A 225 -5.22 14.00 13.06
N ALA A 226 -6.07 14.75 13.74
CA ALA A 226 -5.85 15.15 15.13
C ALA A 226 -5.75 13.92 16.05
N ARG A 227 -6.57 12.89 15.81
CA ARG A 227 -6.45 11.60 16.52
C ARG A 227 -5.12 10.91 16.25
N GLN A 228 -4.71 10.84 14.99
CA GLN A 228 -3.43 10.28 14.58
C GLN A 228 -2.25 10.99 15.28
N ALA A 229 -2.26 12.33 15.37
CA ALA A 229 -1.18 13.09 16.00
C ALA A 229 -0.97 12.73 17.47
N ARG A 230 -2.07 12.61 18.24
CA ARG A 230 -1.99 12.21 19.66
C ARG A 230 -1.40 10.81 19.80
N ALA A 231 -1.78 9.88 18.92
CA ALA A 231 -1.21 8.54 18.91
C ALA A 231 0.27 8.54 18.49
N CYS A 232 0.69 9.43 17.58
CA CYS A 232 2.10 9.62 17.25
C CYS A 232 2.93 10.07 18.46
N GLU A 233 2.43 11.02 19.25
CA GLU A 233 3.10 11.52 20.46
C GLU A 233 3.20 10.46 21.55
N ALA A 234 2.18 9.61 21.68
CA ALA A 234 2.14 8.56 22.70
C ALA A 234 3.00 7.34 22.33
N ALA A 235 2.97 6.90 21.07
CA ALA A 235 3.51 5.59 20.68
C ALA A 235 4.94 5.63 20.10
N LEU A 236 5.46 6.80 19.71
CA LEU A 236 6.71 6.89 18.95
C LEU A 236 7.74 7.84 19.57
N ASP A 237 8.95 7.30 19.81
CA ASP A 237 10.12 8.11 20.21
C ASP A 237 10.66 9.00 19.08
N ARG A 238 10.43 8.59 17.83
CA ARG A 238 10.84 9.32 16.63
C ARG A 238 9.70 9.36 15.63
N PRO A 239 9.40 10.53 15.03
CA PRO A 239 8.24 10.65 14.16
C PRO A 239 8.42 9.81 12.90
N SER A 240 7.35 9.12 12.52
CA SER A 240 7.22 8.51 11.19
C SER A 240 6.84 9.57 10.16
N ARG A 241 7.04 9.31 8.87
CA ARG A 241 6.60 10.24 7.81
C ARG A 241 5.11 10.57 7.90
N ALA A 242 4.27 9.59 8.22
CA ALA A 242 2.84 9.79 8.40
C ALA A 242 2.52 10.74 9.57
N CYS A 243 3.33 10.69 10.63
CA CYS A 243 3.24 11.59 11.77
C CYS A 243 3.75 13.00 11.45
N GLU A 244 4.84 13.13 10.68
CA GLU A 244 5.33 14.42 10.17
C GLU A 244 4.27 15.12 9.33
N ASP A 245 3.63 14.40 8.40
CA ASP A 245 2.61 14.94 7.52
C ASP A 245 1.37 15.40 8.30
N THR A 246 1.02 14.64 9.33
CA THR A 246 -0.06 14.99 10.25
C THR A 246 0.28 16.26 11.04
N ALA A 247 1.51 16.34 11.57
CA ALA A 247 1.98 17.52 12.31
C ALA A 247 2.06 18.77 11.42
N GLU A 248 2.51 18.63 10.17
CA GLU A 248 2.54 19.73 9.19
C GLU A 248 1.14 20.29 8.93
N LEU A 249 0.14 19.42 8.73
CA LEU A 249 -1.24 19.85 8.51
C LEU A 249 -1.85 20.50 9.76
N LEU A 250 -1.57 19.97 10.95
CA LEU A 250 -2.11 20.48 12.22
C LEU A 250 -1.36 21.71 12.76
N ALA A 251 -0.20 22.05 12.20
CA ALA A 251 0.50 23.29 12.50
C ALA A 251 -0.19 24.52 11.87
N LEU A 252 -1.11 24.31 10.92
CA LEU A 252 -1.93 25.36 10.32
C LEU A 252 -3.11 25.72 11.23
N GLU A 253 -3.64 26.93 11.05
CA GLU A 253 -4.94 27.28 11.63
C GLU A 253 -6.03 26.34 11.09
N ARG A 254 -7.02 26.01 11.91
CA ARG A 254 -8.03 24.98 11.57
C ARG A 254 -8.73 25.25 10.25
N GLU A 255 -9.11 26.49 9.99
CA GLU A 255 -9.73 26.91 8.74
C GLU A 255 -8.79 26.73 7.54
N GLU A 256 -7.50 27.05 7.67
CA GLU A 256 -6.52 26.84 6.61
C GLU A 256 -6.32 25.34 6.34
N ALA A 257 -6.19 24.52 7.38
CA ALA A 257 -6.06 23.07 7.24
C ALA A 257 -7.25 22.45 6.49
N VAL A 258 -8.48 22.89 6.80
CA VAL A 258 -9.68 22.46 6.09
C VAL A 258 -9.64 22.88 4.62
N GLU A 259 -9.22 24.12 4.31
CA GLU A 259 -9.08 24.57 2.91
C GLU A 259 -7.99 23.78 2.15
N ARG A 260 -6.89 23.39 2.80
CA ARG A 260 -5.87 22.52 2.18
C ARG A 260 -6.42 21.13 1.87
N LEU A 261 -7.20 20.54 2.78
CA LEU A 261 -7.86 19.26 2.53
C LEU A 261 -8.89 19.37 1.40
N ARG A 262 -9.65 20.47 1.32
CA ARG A 262 -10.55 20.71 0.20
C ARG A 262 -9.82 20.83 -1.14
N ALA A 263 -8.68 21.52 -1.16
CA ALA A 263 -7.82 21.61 -2.34
C ALA A 263 -7.29 20.22 -2.76
N ALA A 264 -7.08 19.32 -1.81
CA ALA A 264 -6.70 17.93 -2.04
C ALA A 264 -7.87 17.01 -2.47
N GLY A 265 -9.10 17.51 -2.53
CA GLY A 265 -10.27 16.79 -3.03
C GLY A 265 -11.30 16.34 -1.99
N PHE A 266 -11.12 16.69 -0.71
CA PHE A 266 -12.14 16.49 0.33
C PHE A 266 -13.29 17.53 0.18
N ARG A 267 -14.50 17.22 0.65
CA ARG A 267 -15.70 18.08 0.58
C ARG A 267 -15.80 19.08 1.74
#